data_AF-A0A7C5MRL9-F1
#
_entry.id   AF-A0A7C5MRL9-F1
#
_cell.length_a   1.000
_cell.length_b   1.000
_cell.length_c   1.000
_cell.angle_alpha   90.00
_cell.angle_beta   90.00
_cell.angle_gamma   90.00
#
_symmetry.space_group_name_H-M   'P 1'
#
loop_
_entity.id
_entity.type
_entity.pdbx_description
1 polymer ?
#
loop_
_entity_poly.entity_id
_entity_poly.type
_entity_poly.pdbx_seq_one_letter_code
_entity_poly.pdbx_strand_id
1 'polypeptide(L)' 'AGAYGFTMSSNYNSRPRAAEVMVDGDRTHVVRQRETLESLYAGEFLID' A
#
# COMPACT_ATOMS: atom_id res chain seq x y z
N ALA A 1 1.75 -3.82 15.30
CA ALA A 1 1.45 -4.86 14.30
C ALA A 1 2.66 -5.05 13.38
N GLY A 2 3.66 -5.85 13.79
CA GLY A 2 4.91 -6.05 13.03
C GLY A 2 5.01 -7.38 12.26
N ALA A 3 4.09 -8.31 12.52
CA ALA A 3 3.98 -9.57 11.80
C ALA A 3 2.52 -9.75 11.35
N TYR A 4 2.33 -10.34 10.17
CA TYR A 4 1.04 -10.67 9.56
C TYR A 4 0.07 -9.50 9.30
N GLY A 5 0.45 -8.25 9.60
CA GLY A 5 -0.39 -7.07 9.35
C GLY A 5 -0.48 -6.72 7.87
N PHE A 6 0.57 -6.08 7.35
CA PHE A 6 0.60 -5.64 5.96
C PHE A 6 0.50 -6.82 4.96
N THR A 7 1.08 -7.97 5.30
CA THR A 7 1.04 -9.17 4.46
C THR A 7 -0.37 -9.70 4.21
N MET A 8 -1.34 -9.39 5.09
CA MET A 8 -2.75 -9.74 4.92
C MET A 8 -3.62 -8.56 4.48
N SER A 9 -3.02 -7.39 4.20
CA SER A 9 -3.75 -6.23 3.72
C SER A 9 -4.19 -6.41 2.26
N SER A 10 -5.37 -5.90 1.94
CA SER A 10 -5.97 -5.97 0.61
C SER A 10 -6.49 -4.60 0.17
N ASN A 11 -6.88 -4.51 -1.11
CA ASN A 11 -7.53 -3.33 -1.67
C ASN A 11 -9.06 -3.39 -1.57
N TYR A 12 -9.61 -4.20 -0.66
CA TYR A 12 -11.06 -4.29 -0.45
C TYR A 12 -11.67 -2.92 -0.18
N ASN A 13 -12.87 -2.69 -0.73
CA ASN A 13 -13.54 -1.39 -0.81
C ASN A 13 -12.74 -0.32 -1.58
N SER A 14 -11.94 -0.74 -2.56
CA SER A 14 -11.10 0.12 -3.40
C SER A 14 -10.19 1.05 -2.59
N ARG A 15 -9.72 0.57 -1.44
CA ARG A 15 -8.83 1.32 -0.55
C ARG A 15 -7.37 1.06 -0.91
N PRO A 16 -6.57 2.10 -1.21
CA PRO A 16 -5.14 1.90 -1.41
C PRO A 16 -4.45 1.42 -0.13
N ARG A 17 -3.50 0.48 -0.26
CA ARG A 17 -2.74 0.01 0.90
C ARG A 17 -1.89 1.12 1.48
N ALA A 18 -1.70 1.06 2.80
CA ALA A 18 -0.98 2.08 3.55
C ALA A 18 0.51 2.14 3.19
N ALA A 19 1.13 3.28 3.47
CA ALA A 19 2.58 3.37 3.52
C ALA A 19 3.11 2.62 4.75
N GLU A 20 4.33 2.08 4.65
CA GLU A 20 5.07 1.52 5.77
C GLU A 20 6.33 2.35 6.01
N VAL A 21 6.63 2.60 7.28
CA VAL A 21 7.78 3.38 7.71
C VAL A 21 8.72 2.53 8.56
N MET A 22 10.02 2.70 8.33
CA MET A 22 11.09 2.16 9.18
C MET A 22 11.71 3.32 9.96
N VAL A 23 11.82 3.17 11.26
CA VAL A 23 12.51 4.11 12.14
C VAL A 23 13.87 3.52 12.48
N ASP A 24 14.93 4.29 12.24
CA ASP A 24 16.32 3.94 12.55
C ASP A 24 16.95 5.08 13.38
N GLY A 25 16.97 4.91 14.70
CA GLY A 25 17.30 5.97 15.64
C GLY A 25 16.39 7.19 15.47
N ASP A 26 16.99 8.35 15.16
CA ASP A 26 16.28 9.62 14.92
C ASP A 26 15.84 9.79 13.45
N ARG A 27 16.09 8.81 12.59
CA ARG A 27 15.73 8.88 11.16
C ARG A 27 14.47 8.08 10.88
N THR A 28 13.65 8.59 9.98
CA THR A 28 12.45 7.91 9.49
C THR A 28 12.54 7.71 7.99
N HIS A 29 12.21 6.50 7.53
CA HIS A 29 12.30 6.09 6.15
C HIS A 29 10.97 5.52 5.69
N VAL A 30 10.42 6.03 4.59
CA VAL A 30 9.29 5.37 3.92
C VAL A 30 9.84 4.17 3.16
N VAL A 31 9.65 2.97 3.70
CA VAL A 31 10.14 1.72 3.10
C VAL A 31 9.12 1.11 2.14
N ARG A 32 7.85 1.51 2.27
CA ARG A 32 6.82 1.23 1.28
C ARG A 32 5.95 2.47 1.09
N GLN A 33 5.84 2.95 -0.14
CA GLN A 33 4.95 4.06 -0.46
C GLN A 33 3.48 3.63 -0.39
N ARG A 34 2.61 4.57 -0.04
CA ARG A 34 1.16 4.40 -0.14
C ARG A 34 0.80 4.21 -1.62
N GLU A 35 -0.07 3.24 -1.90
CA GLU A 35 -0.62 3.06 -3.25
C GLU A 35 -1.47 4.26 -3.67
N THR A 36 -1.47 4.59 -4.96
CA THR A 36 -2.38 5.60 -5.49
C THR A 36 -3.70 4.96 -5.89
N LEU A 37 -4.76 5.74 -6.02
CA LEU A 37 -6.06 5.21 -6.43
C LEU A 37 -6.00 4.63 -7.85
N GLU A 38 -5.28 5.31 -8.75
CA GLU A 38 -5.10 4.94 -10.16
C GLU A 38 -4.36 3.60 -10.29
N SER A 39 -3.42 3.32 -9.39
CA SER A 39 -2.68 2.05 -9.40
C SER A 39 -3.56 0.84 -9.15
N LEU A 40 -4.76 1.01 -8.55
CA LEU A 40 -5.66 -0.10 -8.25
C LEU A 40 -6.27 -0.73 -9.49
N TYR A 41 -6.54 0.09 -10.51
CA TYR A 41 -7.21 -0.31 -11.75
C TYR A 41 -6.32 -0.09 -12.98
N ALA A 42 -5.02 0.13 -12.79
CA ALA A 42 -4.09 0.40 -13.90
C ALA A 42 -4.00 -0.75 -14.93
N GLY A 43 -4.42 -1.96 -14.55
CA GLY A 43 -4.50 -3.13 -15.45
C GLY A 43 -5.91 -3.49 -15.90
N GLU A 44 -6.92 -2.66 -15.59
CA GLU A 44 -8.31 -2.90 -15.99
C GLU A 44 -8.63 -2.17 -17.30
N PHE A 45 -9.46 -2.78 -18.14
CA PHE A 45 -9.87 -2.24 -19.43
C PHE A 45 -11.37 -2.44 -19.62
N LEU A 46 -12.04 -1.43 -20.18
CA LEU A 46 -13.42 -1.58 -20.62
C LEU A 46 -13.46 -2.42 -21.90
N ILE A 47 -14.50 -3.22 -22.05
CA ILE A 47 -14.80 -3.93 -23.30
C ILE A 47 -15.73 -3.03 -24.11
N ASP A 48 -15.45 -2.93 -25.41
CA ASP A 48 -16.32 -2.24 -26.38
C ASP A 48 -17.63 -2.99 -26.65
#